data_AF-A0A4R9ERK0-F1
#
_entry.id   AF-A0A4R9ERK0-F1
#
_cell.length_a   1.000
_cell.length_b   1.000
_cell.length_c   1.000
_cell.angle_alpha   90.00
_cell.angle_beta   90.00
_cell.angle_gamma   90.00
#
_symmetry.space_group_name_H-M   'P 1'
#
loop_
_entity.id
_entity.type
_entity.pdbx_description
1 polymer ?
#
loop_
_entity_poly.entity_id
_entity_poly.type
_entity_poly.pdbx_seq_one_letter_code
_entity_poly.pdbx_strand_id
1 'polypeptide(L)'
;MHVKRLTRARKRASIALAVTALLGTAMAAAGPAGAASKASKDAPAAPAPACSADYRIEQTVDGGTTWRMCWHYNTNAGLVLDNISYQPKNEPKPIPVLTSARLAQVHVPYDDGEDEYQDITGASFGTDLLPLKPAECPGGTIKTVKVAGSPIPGGKVKGLCTTTRARGHAYRMTPDIYGNPNKIYQAQGKDLLIYTVNQASWYEYITEWRFSSDGTITSNVGATGSLSPSDYDGADGQGWPIGKGARDYAESHSHNVSWRLNFGLDGSPKAKVEQYDSQVTPPTGNGKPKTKTTRTPVTKELIGDVKGMRWWRMVSTAGKNKDGHPRSYEIVPGHSVKHPGRNYSNHDVYFTEYKKCEKYTSDNLSENCGPKSVDKWVDGQTLKHPVTWVNIGFHHIARDEDQQPMPVHWQGFSLAPRDVTAMNPLTPADLADQNGNTQGGS
;
A
#
# COMPACT_ATOMS: atom_id res chain seq x y z
N MET A 1 35.00 -29.15 39.24
CA MET A 1 36.00 -28.97 38.16
C MET A 1 35.52 -27.86 37.24
N HIS A 2 36.28 -26.76 37.17
CA HIS A 2 35.93 -25.54 36.44
C HIS A 2 36.02 -25.74 34.93
N VAL A 3 34.94 -25.41 34.22
CA VAL A 3 34.90 -25.35 32.74
C VAL A 3 35.01 -23.89 32.32
N LYS A 4 36.02 -23.62 31.49
CA LYS A 4 36.48 -22.31 31.06
C LYS A 4 35.47 -21.62 30.13
N ARG A 5 35.11 -20.37 30.48
CA ARG A 5 34.53 -19.38 29.54
C ARG A 5 35.63 -18.92 28.58
N LEU A 6 35.38 -19.01 27.27
CA LEU A 6 36.21 -18.42 26.22
C LEU A 6 35.52 -17.14 25.72
N THR A 7 36.07 -15.99 26.11
CA THR A 7 35.75 -14.68 25.56
C THR A 7 36.53 -14.46 24.26
N ARG A 8 35.83 -14.12 23.17
CA ARG A 8 36.45 -13.82 21.86
C ARG A 8 36.47 -12.30 21.66
N ALA A 9 37.65 -11.70 21.83
CA ALA A 9 37.90 -10.29 21.54
C ALA A 9 38.06 -10.07 20.02
N ARG A 10 37.23 -9.21 19.42
CA ARG A 10 37.40 -8.73 18.04
C ARG A 10 38.42 -7.59 18.01
N LYS A 11 39.54 -7.79 17.32
CA LYS A 11 40.51 -6.74 16.99
C LYS A 11 39.96 -5.86 15.86
N ARG A 12 39.85 -4.56 16.11
CA ARG A 12 39.69 -3.50 15.09
C ARG A 12 41.01 -3.32 14.35
N ALA A 13 40.98 -3.31 13.02
CA ALA A 13 42.09 -2.87 12.19
C ALA A 13 41.65 -1.59 11.46
N SER A 14 42.25 -0.48 11.84
CA SER A 14 42.15 0.82 11.19
C SER A 14 43.14 0.85 10.03
N ILE A 15 42.67 1.18 8.82
CA ILE A 15 43.55 1.54 7.70
C ILE A 15 43.19 2.97 7.28
N ALA A 16 44.16 3.86 7.45
CA ALA A 16 44.20 5.21 6.92
C ALA A 16 45.17 5.25 5.71
N LEU A 17 45.18 6.40 5.02
CA LEU A 17 45.94 6.82 3.82
C LEU A 17 45.18 6.63 2.49
N ALA A 18 45.15 7.58 1.55
CA ALA A 18 45.69 8.94 1.50
C ALA A 18 44.93 9.74 0.43
N VAL A 19 44.78 11.05 0.68
CA VAL A 19 44.25 12.05 -0.24
C VAL A 19 45.33 12.43 -1.24
N THR A 20 45.02 12.41 -2.54
CA THR A 20 45.79 13.14 -3.57
C THR A 20 44.84 14.04 -4.35
N ALA A 21 45.10 15.34 -4.23
CA ALA A 21 44.46 16.40 -4.97
C ALA A 21 45.09 16.52 -6.37
N LEU A 22 44.26 16.68 -7.39
CA LEU A 22 44.67 17.17 -8.71
C LEU A 22 43.71 18.27 -9.14
N LEU A 23 44.24 19.49 -9.14
CA LEU A 23 43.66 20.70 -9.68
C LEU A 23 43.63 20.61 -11.21
N GLY A 24 42.47 20.87 -11.80
CA GLY A 24 42.30 21.05 -13.24
C GLY A 24 41.31 22.18 -13.50
N THR A 25 41.85 23.35 -13.80
CA THR A 25 41.13 24.55 -14.26
C THR A 25 40.78 24.43 -15.74
N ALA A 26 39.52 24.68 -16.12
CA ALA A 26 39.18 24.99 -17.50
C ALA A 26 37.94 25.92 -17.57
N MET A 27 38.28 27.18 -17.82
CA MET A 27 37.57 28.33 -18.38
C MET A 27 36.09 28.19 -18.80
N ALA A 28 35.30 29.14 -18.28
CA ALA A 28 34.00 29.53 -18.79
C ALA A 28 34.11 30.26 -20.13
N ALA A 29 33.26 29.89 -21.08
CA ALA A 29 32.96 30.68 -22.27
C ALA A 29 31.48 31.06 -22.23
N ALA A 30 31.21 32.34 -21.98
CA ALA A 30 29.89 32.94 -22.09
C ALA A 30 29.54 33.13 -23.57
N GLY A 31 28.41 32.58 -24.01
CA GLY A 31 27.78 32.83 -25.30
C GLY A 31 26.46 33.59 -25.13
N PRO A 32 26.03 34.37 -26.14
CA PRO A 32 25.14 35.51 -25.96
C PRO A 32 23.67 35.13 -25.74
N ALA A 33 22.99 35.99 -24.97
CA ALA A 33 21.56 35.95 -24.70
C ALA A 33 20.74 36.10 -26.00
N GLY A 34 20.03 35.03 -26.37
CA GLY A 34 19.07 35.00 -27.48
C GLY A 34 17.63 35.10 -26.97
N ALA A 35 16.94 36.17 -27.40
CA ALA A 35 15.50 36.43 -27.50
C ALA A 35 14.50 35.59 -26.66
N ALA A 36 13.74 36.29 -25.81
CA ALA A 36 12.56 35.77 -25.12
C ALA A 36 11.47 35.33 -26.12
N SER A 37 11.20 34.02 -26.19
CA SER A 37 10.04 33.48 -26.91
C SER A 37 8.77 33.65 -26.07
N LYS A 38 7.75 34.29 -26.66
CA LYS A 38 6.40 34.40 -26.10
C LYS A 38 5.88 33.02 -25.65
N ALA A 39 5.41 32.92 -24.42
CA ALA A 39 4.80 31.73 -23.87
C ALA A 39 3.55 31.33 -24.67
N SER A 40 3.61 30.19 -25.36
CA SER A 40 2.44 29.49 -25.88
C SER A 40 1.60 29.00 -24.70
N LYS A 41 0.28 29.18 -24.78
CA LYS A 41 -0.66 28.51 -23.86
C LYS A 41 -0.50 27.00 -24.05
N ASP A 42 0.17 26.35 -23.10
CA ASP A 42 0.34 24.90 -23.14
C ASP A 42 -1.02 24.21 -23.13
N ALA A 43 -1.24 23.40 -24.16
CA ALA A 43 -2.29 22.39 -24.21
C ALA A 43 -2.12 21.44 -23.00
N PRO A 44 -3.21 20.85 -22.49
CA PRO A 44 -3.13 19.90 -21.39
C PRO A 44 -2.10 18.82 -21.69
N ALA A 45 -1.17 18.62 -20.75
CA ALA A 45 -0.10 17.64 -20.87
C ALA A 45 -0.67 16.27 -21.29
N ALA A 46 -0.09 15.71 -22.36
CA ALA A 46 -0.40 14.35 -22.79
C ALA A 46 -0.19 13.37 -21.62
N PRO A 47 -1.03 12.33 -21.49
CA PRO A 47 -0.84 11.31 -20.45
C PRO A 47 0.55 10.68 -20.61
N ALA A 48 1.18 10.37 -19.46
CA ALA A 48 2.49 9.72 -19.42
C ALA A 48 2.55 8.51 -20.37
N PRO A 49 3.69 8.23 -21.02
CA PRO A 49 3.78 7.14 -21.99
C PRO A 49 3.39 5.83 -21.31
N ALA A 50 2.45 5.11 -21.94
CA ALA A 50 2.12 3.75 -21.56
C ALA A 50 3.43 2.94 -21.51
N CYS A 51 3.67 2.25 -20.40
CA CYS A 51 4.80 1.33 -20.31
C CYS A 51 4.81 0.34 -21.48
N SER A 52 5.98 -0.22 -21.81
CA SER A 52 6.06 -1.23 -22.86
C SER A 52 5.18 -2.44 -22.53
N ALA A 53 4.82 -3.22 -23.55
CA ALA A 53 3.92 -4.37 -23.40
C ALA A 53 4.38 -5.37 -22.32
N ASP A 54 5.69 -5.51 -22.10
CA ASP A 54 6.27 -6.41 -21.10
C ASP A 54 5.90 -6.02 -19.66
N TYR A 55 5.75 -4.72 -19.42
CA TYR A 55 5.43 -4.11 -18.12
C TYR A 55 3.95 -3.81 -17.94
N ARG A 56 3.12 -4.05 -18.96
CA ARG A 56 1.68 -3.81 -18.89
C ARG A 56 0.95 -5.01 -18.31
N ILE A 57 -0.04 -4.73 -17.46
CA ILE A 57 -1.06 -5.68 -17.01
C ILE A 57 -2.41 -5.12 -17.45
N GLU A 58 -3.19 -5.94 -18.15
CA GLU A 58 -4.56 -5.67 -18.52
C GLU A 58 -5.36 -6.94 -18.31
N GLN A 59 -6.39 -6.87 -17.46
CA GLN A 59 -7.22 -8.02 -17.12
C GLN A 59 -8.67 -7.60 -17.01
N THR A 60 -9.54 -8.29 -17.76
CA THR A 60 -10.98 -8.25 -17.53
C THR A 60 -11.34 -9.33 -16.51
N VAL A 61 -11.99 -8.92 -15.42
CA VAL A 61 -12.51 -9.79 -14.37
C VAL A 61 -14.02 -10.03 -14.57
N ASP A 62 -14.68 -10.70 -13.63
CA ASP A 62 -16.12 -10.91 -13.68
C ASP A 62 -16.91 -9.59 -13.80
N GLY A 63 -18.14 -9.67 -14.30
CA GLY A 63 -18.96 -8.48 -14.59
C GLY A 63 -18.50 -7.64 -15.79
N GLY A 64 -17.39 -7.98 -16.44
CA GLY A 64 -16.85 -7.25 -17.59
C GLY A 64 -16.01 -6.03 -17.21
N THR A 65 -15.67 -5.90 -15.93
CA THR A 65 -14.74 -4.87 -15.44
C THR A 65 -13.33 -5.16 -15.94
N THR A 66 -12.64 -4.15 -16.46
CA THR A 66 -11.24 -4.25 -16.88
C THR A 66 -10.34 -3.35 -16.06
N TRP A 67 -9.28 -3.93 -15.50
CA TRP A 67 -8.20 -3.23 -14.83
C TRP A 67 -6.99 -3.11 -15.74
N ARG A 68 -6.34 -1.94 -15.73
CA ARG A 68 -5.11 -1.69 -16.48
C ARG A 68 -4.10 -0.99 -15.61
N MET A 69 -2.84 -1.39 -15.73
CA MET A 69 -1.73 -0.80 -15.01
C MET A 69 -0.40 -1.15 -15.68
N CYS A 70 0.64 -0.46 -15.23
CA CYS A 70 2.02 -0.79 -15.45
C CYS A 70 2.60 -1.36 -14.15
N TRP A 71 3.56 -2.26 -14.25
CA TRP A 71 4.41 -2.64 -13.13
C TRP A 71 5.86 -2.26 -13.44
N HIS A 72 6.59 -1.86 -12.42
CA HIS A 72 8.05 -1.88 -12.44
C HIS A 72 8.56 -2.38 -11.11
N TYR A 73 9.85 -2.67 -11.07
CA TYR A 73 10.50 -3.22 -9.88
C TYR A 73 11.53 -2.24 -9.35
N ASN A 74 11.41 -1.89 -8.08
CA ASN A 74 12.33 -1.02 -7.36
C ASN A 74 13.25 -1.87 -6.49
N THR A 75 14.56 -1.63 -6.55
CA THR A 75 15.55 -2.44 -5.81
C THR A 75 15.49 -2.28 -4.28
N ASN A 76 14.67 -1.35 -3.77
CA ASN A 76 14.36 -1.24 -2.34
C ASN A 76 12.90 -1.62 -2.11
N ALA A 77 11.94 -0.85 -2.65
CA ALA A 77 10.50 -1.01 -2.38
C ALA A 77 9.85 -2.27 -2.99
N GLY A 78 10.58 -3.03 -3.80
CA GLY A 78 10.04 -4.20 -4.50
C GLY A 78 9.05 -3.81 -5.61
N LEU A 79 7.88 -4.46 -5.62
CA LEU A 79 6.84 -4.23 -6.62
C LEU A 79 6.25 -2.81 -6.51
N VAL A 80 6.22 -2.11 -7.65
CA VAL A 80 5.52 -0.83 -7.81
C VAL A 80 4.51 -0.95 -8.95
N LEU A 81 3.28 -0.51 -8.70
CA LEU A 81 2.22 -0.44 -9.71
C LEU A 81 1.97 1.03 -10.09
N ASP A 82 2.03 1.33 -11.38
CA ASP A 82 1.81 2.68 -11.92
C ASP A 82 0.62 2.72 -12.87
N ASN A 83 0.07 3.92 -13.06
CA ASN A 83 -1.02 4.19 -14.01
C ASN A 83 -2.21 3.23 -13.86
N ILE A 84 -2.61 2.97 -12.62
CA ILE A 84 -3.71 2.08 -12.28
C ILE A 84 -5.01 2.74 -12.72
N SER A 85 -5.77 2.06 -13.57
CA SER A 85 -7.08 2.51 -14.04
C SER A 85 -8.12 1.40 -14.00
N TYR A 86 -9.34 1.83 -13.73
CA TYR A 86 -10.53 1.02 -13.55
C TYR A 86 -11.52 1.30 -14.67
N GLN A 87 -12.04 0.28 -15.33
CA GLN A 87 -13.09 0.42 -16.33
C GLN A 87 -14.19 -0.61 -16.11
N PRO A 88 -15.30 -0.26 -15.46
CA PRO A 88 -16.46 -1.15 -15.43
C PRO A 88 -17.08 -1.25 -16.82
N LYS A 89 -17.81 -2.34 -17.08
CA LYS A 89 -18.36 -2.71 -18.40
C LYS A 89 -19.05 -1.57 -19.15
N ASN A 90 -19.78 -0.73 -18.43
CA ASN A 90 -20.64 0.32 -19.00
C ASN A 90 -20.00 1.72 -18.99
N GLU A 91 -18.71 1.83 -18.66
CA GLU A 91 -17.96 3.09 -18.75
C GLU A 91 -17.18 3.15 -20.07
N PRO A 92 -17.33 4.22 -20.86
CA PRO A 92 -16.79 4.30 -22.22
C PRO A 92 -15.27 4.44 -22.27
N LYS A 93 -14.65 4.85 -21.16
CA LYS A 93 -13.20 5.07 -21.04
C LYS A 93 -12.70 4.57 -19.69
N PRO A 94 -11.43 4.14 -19.59
CA PRO A 94 -10.81 3.87 -18.31
C PRO A 94 -10.80 5.11 -17.41
N ILE A 95 -11.06 4.90 -16.12
CA ILE A 95 -11.00 5.91 -15.08
C ILE A 95 -9.65 5.74 -14.37
N PRO A 96 -8.68 6.68 -14.53
CA PRO A 96 -7.45 6.66 -13.76
C PRO A 96 -7.73 6.78 -12.26
N VAL A 97 -7.04 5.97 -11.44
CA VAL A 97 -7.22 5.92 -9.98
C VAL A 97 -5.95 6.34 -9.26
N LEU A 98 -4.86 5.60 -9.47
CA LEU A 98 -3.55 5.85 -8.86
C LEU A 98 -2.51 6.03 -9.96
N THR A 99 -1.71 7.09 -9.86
CA THR A 99 -0.51 7.25 -10.69
C THR A 99 0.59 6.27 -10.28
N SER A 100 0.71 5.98 -8.98
CA SER A 100 1.68 5.03 -8.44
C SER A 100 1.25 4.53 -7.05
N ALA A 101 1.52 3.26 -6.76
CA ALA A 101 1.25 2.60 -5.49
C ALA A 101 2.36 1.59 -5.16
N ARG A 102 2.86 1.61 -3.92
CA ARG A 102 3.97 0.75 -3.47
C ARG A 102 4.07 0.66 -1.96
N LEU A 103 4.86 -0.30 -1.48
CA LEU A 103 5.37 -0.27 -0.10
C LEU A 103 6.30 0.93 0.11
N ALA A 104 6.25 1.45 1.33
CA ALA A 104 7.00 2.61 1.78
C ALA A 104 7.96 2.28 2.92
N GLN A 105 7.64 1.32 3.78
CA GLN A 105 8.56 0.75 4.78
C GLN A 105 7.96 -0.54 5.36
N VAL A 106 8.83 -1.43 5.84
CA VAL A 106 8.50 -2.44 6.85
C VAL A 106 9.44 -2.19 8.03
N HIS A 107 8.90 -1.74 9.16
CA HIS A 107 9.66 -1.39 10.35
C HIS A 107 9.44 -2.42 11.46
N VAL A 108 10.54 -3.05 11.90
CA VAL A 108 10.56 -4.20 12.80
C VAL A 108 11.38 -3.91 14.06
N PRO A 109 10.80 -3.25 15.09
CA PRO A 109 11.41 -3.13 16.41
C PRO A 109 11.16 -4.40 17.23
N TYR A 110 12.22 -4.87 17.90
CA TYR A 110 12.15 -5.94 18.91
C TYR A 110 11.85 -5.36 20.30
N ASP A 111 11.19 -6.15 21.14
CA ASP A 111 10.65 -5.69 22.43
C ASP A 111 11.72 -5.57 23.54
N ASP A 112 12.90 -6.15 23.34
CA ASP A 112 14.11 -5.92 24.15
C ASP A 112 14.75 -4.53 23.90
N GLY A 113 14.44 -3.91 22.76
CA GLY A 113 14.98 -2.63 22.32
C GLY A 113 16.43 -2.68 21.84
N GLU A 114 17.03 -3.87 21.70
CA GLU A 114 18.40 -4.03 21.20
C GLU A 114 18.45 -3.93 19.67
N ASP A 115 17.43 -4.48 18.99
CA ASP A 115 17.34 -4.52 17.53
C ASP A 115 16.11 -3.75 16.98
N GLU A 116 16.33 -2.98 15.92
CA GLU A 116 15.30 -2.26 15.16
C GLU A 116 15.68 -2.26 13.68
N TYR A 117 14.82 -2.82 12.83
CA TYR A 117 15.07 -2.96 11.40
C TYR A 117 14.11 -2.14 10.54
N GLN A 118 14.64 -1.59 9.45
CA GLN A 118 13.88 -0.93 8.38
C GLN A 118 14.08 -1.76 7.12
N ASP A 119 13.36 -2.87 6.99
CA ASP A 119 13.69 -3.92 6.00
C ASP A 119 13.77 -3.38 4.57
N ILE A 120 12.95 -2.39 4.20
CA ILE A 120 12.94 -1.85 2.83
C ILE A 120 14.17 -1.00 2.52
N THR A 121 14.68 -0.24 3.50
CA THR A 121 15.74 0.76 3.28
C THR A 121 17.09 0.38 3.90
N GLY A 122 17.07 -0.43 4.95
CA GLY A 122 18.22 -0.89 5.71
C GLY A 122 18.64 -2.33 5.39
N ALA A 123 17.76 -3.13 4.78
CA ALA A 123 18.08 -4.49 4.34
C ALA A 123 18.01 -4.65 2.81
N SER A 124 18.22 -5.88 2.33
CA SER A 124 18.25 -6.24 0.92
C SER A 124 16.86 -6.61 0.38
N PHE A 125 15.76 -6.13 1.00
CA PHE A 125 14.38 -6.55 0.70
C PHE A 125 14.09 -6.63 -0.80
N GLY A 126 14.30 -5.53 -1.54
CA GLY A 126 14.01 -5.50 -2.97
C GLY A 126 14.98 -6.34 -3.80
N THR A 127 16.26 -6.40 -3.45
CA THR A 127 17.24 -7.21 -4.19
C THR A 127 17.03 -8.72 -3.98
N ASP A 128 16.48 -9.09 -2.82
CA ASP A 128 16.20 -10.46 -2.39
C ASP A 128 14.78 -10.91 -2.79
N LEU A 129 14.40 -10.60 -4.04
CA LEU A 129 13.22 -11.16 -4.69
C LEU A 129 13.39 -12.67 -4.88
N LEU A 130 12.41 -13.45 -4.44
CA LEU A 130 12.45 -14.91 -4.54
C LEU A 130 11.82 -15.41 -5.87
N PRO A 131 12.37 -16.48 -6.47
CA PRO A 131 11.77 -17.12 -7.63
C PRO A 131 10.53 -17.94 -7.22
N LEU A 132 9.41 -17.70 -7.89
CA LEU A 132 8.16 -18.42 -7.70
C LEU A 132 8.12 -19.69 -8.56
N LYS A 133 7.61 -20.77 -7.97
CA LYS A 133 7.25 -22.00 -8.66
C LYS A 133 5.85 -21.87 -9.28
N PRO A 134 5.53 -22.62 -10.36
CA PRO A 134 4.21 -22.57 -10.98
C PRO A 134 3.04 -22.83 -10.02
N ALA A 135 3.23 -23.71 -9.03
CA ALA A 135 2.20 -24.02 -8.03
C ALA A 135 1.84 -22.84 -7.10
N GLU A 136 2.75 -21.86 -6.95
CA GLU A 136 2.51 -20.67 -6.14
C GLU A 136 1.59 -19.68 -6.87
N CYS A 137 1.60 -19.69 -8.21
CA CYS A 137 0.79 -18.82 -9.07
C CYS A 137 -0.28 -19.61 -9.85
N PRO A 138 -1.22 -20.29 -9.17
CA PRO A 138 -2.17 -21.19 -9.82
C PRO A 138 -3.06 -20.43 -10.83
N GLY A 139 -3.16 -20.97 -12.04
CA GLY A 139 -3.94 -20.36 -13.13
C GLY A 139 -3.42 -19.01 -13.64
N GLY A 140 -2.23 -18.60 -13.19
CA GLY A 140 -1.63 -17.31 -13.51
C GLY A 140 -0.41 -17.38 -14.40
N THR A 141 0.25 -16.24 -14.52
CA THR A 141 1.52 -16.08 -15.23
C THR A 141 2.59 -15.60 -14.26
N ILE A 142 3.80 -16.17 -14.37
CA ILE A 142 4.96 -15.72 -13.62
C ILE A 142 5.90 -14.98 -14.57
N LYS A 143 6.03 -13.67 -14.39
CA LYS A 143 6.94 -12.83 -15.17
C LYS A 143 8.35 -12.89 -14.59
N THR A 144 9.33 -12.79 -15.50
CA THR A 144 10.74 -12.61 -15.11
C THR A 144 11.01 -11.13 -14.85
N VAL A 145 11.50 -10.83 -13.67
CA VAL A 145 11.90 -9.50 -13.19
C VAL A 145 13.41 -9.40 -13.27
N LYS A 146 13.91 -8.29 -13.83
CA LYS A 146 15.34 -7.97 -13.81
C LYS A 146 15.64 -7.14 -12.56
N VAL A 147 16.38 -7.72 -11.62
CA VAL A 147 16.74 -7.11 -10.34
C VAL A 147 18.26 -6.94 -10.28
N ALA A 148 18.72 -5.69 -10.31
CA ALA A 148 20.14 -5.39 -10.15
C ALA A 148 20.58 -5.71 -8.71
N GLY A 149 21.72 -6.38 -8.54
CA GLY A 149 22.22 -6.77 -7.22
C GLY A 149 21.55 -8.02 -6.61
N SER A 150 20.60 -8.64 -7.31
CA SER A 150 19.98 -9.89 -6.83
C SER A 150 21.00 -11.03 -6.75
N PRO A 151 20.91 -11.90 -5.73
CA PRO A 151 21.76 -13.09 -5.61
C PRO A 151 21.46 -14.15 -6.68
N ILE A 152 20.32 -14.05 -7.38
CA ILE A 152 19.94 -14.98 -8.44
C ILE A 152 20.79 -14.73 -9.71
N PRO A 153 21.34 -15.77 -10.36
CA PRO A 153 22.21 -15.62 -11.53
C PRO A 153 21.64 -14.70 -12.63
N GLY A 154 22.43 -13.70 -13.02
CA GLY A 154 22.06 -12.71 -14.03
C GLY A 154 20.97 -11.72 -13.60
N GLY A 155 20.56 -11.73 -12.33
CA GLY A 155 19.49 -10.89 -11.78
C GLY A 155 18.13 -11.12 -12.43
N LYS A 156 17.90 -12.29 -13.05
CA LYS A 156 16.66 -12.63 -13.75
C LYS A 156 15.81 -13.54 -12.88
N VAL A 157 14.90 -12.96 -12.10
CA VAL A 157 14.09 -13.69 -11.12
C VAL A 157 12.69 -13.93 -11.67
N LYS A 158 12.20 -15.16 -11.70
CA LYS A 158 10.78 -15.46 -12.00
C LYS A 158 9.91 -15.13 -10.78
N GLY A 159 9.79 -13.85 -10.44
CA GLY A 159 9.31 -13.41 -9.12
C GLY A 159 7.98 -12.67 -9.07
N LEU A 160 7.32 -12.41 -10.21
CA LEU A 160 6.06 -11.66 -10.26
C LEU A 160 4.92 -12.53 -10.75
N CYS A 161 3.97 -12.86 -9.86
CA CYS A 161 2.75 -13.55 -10.23
C CYS A 161 1.66 -12.56 -10.64
N THR A 162 0.90 -12.91 -11.68
CA THR A 162 -0.37 -12.27 -12.03
C THR A 162 -1.39 -13.37 -12.31
N THR A 163 -2.46 -13.41 -11.52
CA THR A 163 -3.53 -14.42 -11.61
C THR A 163 -4.89 -13.82 -11.27
N THR A 164 -5.95 -14.65 -11.27
CA THR A 164 -7.24 -14.29 -10.68
C THR A 164 -7.56 -15.20 -9.50
N ARG A 165 -8.23 -14.66 -8.47
CA ARG A 165 -8.64 -15.42 -7.29
C ARG A 165 -10.10 -15.18 -6.97
N ALA A 166 -10.81 -16.23 -6.57
CA ALA A 166 -12.19 -16.08 -6.10
C ALA A 166 -12.24 -15.19 -4.85
N ARG A 167 -13.20 -14.25 -4.83
CA ARG A 167 -13.49 -13.36 -3.71
C ARG A 167 -14.75 -13.77 -2.94
N GLY A 168 -15.57 -14.67 -3.50
CA GLY A 168 -16.88 -15.03 -2.95
C GLY A 168 -17.97 -14.14 -3.53
N HIS A 169 -19.02 -13.82 -2.76
CA HIS A 169 -20.13 -13.01 -3.28
C HIS A 169 -19.69 -11.60 -3.66
N ALA A 170 -19.97 -11.21 -4.91
CA ALA A 170 -19.92 -9.81 -5.34
C ALA A 170 -21.18 -9.05 -4.88
N TYR A 171 -22.34 -9.70 -4.96
CA TYR A 171 -23.58 -9.24 -4.33
C TYR A 171 -24.58 -10.39 -4.20
N ARG A 172 -25.57 -10.21 -3.33
CA ARG A 172 -26.79 -11.01 -3.26
C ARG A 172 -27.95 -10.11 -2.82
N MET A 173 -29.09 -10.22 -3.49
CA MET A 173 -30.31 -9.50 -3.17
C MET A 173 -31.53 -10.36 -3.50
N THR A 174 -32.50 -10.39 -2.59
CA THR A 174 -33.89 -10.79 -2.88
C THR A 174 -34.72 -9.51 -2.90
N PRO A 175 -35.62 -9.30 -3.87
CA PRO A 175 -36.50 -8.12 -3.91
C PRO A 175 -37.31 -7.95 -2.62
N ASP A 176 -37.72 -6.72 -2.36
CA ASP A 176 -38.59 -6.42 -1.21
C ASP A 176 -40.05 -6.84 -1.47
N ILE A 177 -40.97 -6.38 -0.61
CA ILE A 177 -42.39 -6.75 -0.67
C ILE A 177 -43.11 -6.33 -1.96
N TYR A 178 -42.53 -5.43 -2.75
CA TYR A 178 -43.11 -4.96 -4.01
C TYR A 178 -42.63 -5.77 -5.22
N GLY A 179 -41.48 -6.43 -5.10
CA GLY A 179 -40.92 -7.27 -6.15
C GLY A 179 -41.33 -8.74 -6.07
N ASN A 180 -40.87 -9.56 -7.02
CA ASN A 180 -41.09 -11.00 -7.00
C ASN A 180 -40.16 -11.67 -5.96
N PRO A 181 -40.70 -12.23 -4.85
CA PRO A 181 -39.89 -12.80 -3.78
C PRO A 181 -39.13 -14.07 -4.19
N ASN A 182 -39.51 -14.71 -5.30
CA ASN A 182 -38.83 -15.88 -5.85
C ASN A 182 -37.63 -15.52 -6.75
N LYS A 183 -37.45 -14.23 -7.05
CA LYS A 183 -36.30 -13.77 -7.83
C LYS A 183 -35.11 -13.54 -6.91
N ILE A 184 -33.94 -14.07 -7.26
CA ILE A 184 -32.69 -13.82 -6.54
C ILE A 184 -31.69 -13.23 -7.52
N TYR A 185 -31.18 -12.05 -7.18
CA TYR A 185 -30.06 -11.44 -7.87
C TYR A 185 -28.78 -11.78 -7.11
N GLN A 186 -27.84 -12.49 -7.75
CA GLN A 186 -26.54 -12.77 -7.14
C GLN A 186 -25.43 -12.86 -8.17
N ALA A 187 -24.20 -12.61 -7.72
CA ALA A 187 -22.99 -12.86 -8.49
C ALA A 187 -21.82 -13.25 -7.57
N GLN A 188 -20.91 -14.07 -8.10
CA GLN A 188 -19.61 -14.35 -7.47
C GLN A 188 -18.54 -13.46 -8.10
N GLY A 189 -17.64 -12.94 -7.28
CA GLY A 189 -16.54 -12.07 -7.66
C GLY A 189 -15.20 -12.80 -7.79
N LYS A 190 -14.34 -12.29 -8.65
CA LYS A 190 -12.92 -12.62 -8.78
C LYS A 190 -12.09 -11.35 -8.72
N ASP A 191 -11.00 -11.41 -7.99
CA ASP A 191 -9.99 -10.36 -7.99
C ASP A 191 -8.92 -10.68 -9.01
N LEU A 192 -8.44 -9.68 -9.75
CA LEU A 192 -7.10 -9.71 -10.32
C LEU A 192 -6.11 -9.62 -9.15
N LEU A 193 -5.22 -10.60 -9.05
CA LEU A 193 -4.22 -10.74 -7.99
C LEU A 193 -2.82 -10.59 -8.58
N ILE A 194 -2.03 -9.66 -8.05
CA ILE A 194 -0.63 -9.43 -8.42
C ILE A 194 0.20 -9.48 -7.15
N TYR A 195 1.25 -10.30 -7.12
CA TYR A 195 2.14 -10.34 -5.95
C TYR A 195 3.58 -10.74 -6.27
N THR A 196 4.48 -10.38 -5.35
CA THR A 196 5.87 -10.83 -5.27
C THR A 196 6.17 -11.36 -3.88
N VAL A 197 7.21 -12.19 -3.74
CA VAL A 197 7.70 -12.65 -2.44
C VAL A 197 9.15 -12.20 -2.27
N ASN A 198 9.42 -11.48 -1.19
CA ASN A 198 10.71 -10.89 -0.88
C ASN A 198 11.22 -11.44 0.44
N GLN A 199 12.50 -11.81 0.50
CA GLN A 199 13.12 -12.24 1.74
C GLN A 199 13.80 -11.05 2.44
N ALA A 200 13.69 -10.98 3.75
CA ALA A 200 14.46 -10.08 4.60
C ALA A 200 14.99 -10.91 5.79
N SER A 201 16.24 -11.35 5.68
CA SER A 201 16.83 -12.29 6.65
C SER A 201 16.00 -13.58 6.76
N TRP A 202 15.44 -13.90 7.93
CA TRP A 202 14.64 -15.10 8.21
C TRP A 202 13.18 -14.99 7.76
N TYR A 203 12.72 -13.76 7.53
CA TYR A 203 11.34 -13.47 7.18
C TYR A 203 11.14 -13.44 5.66
N GLU A 204 9.96 -13.86 5.24
CA GLU A 204 9.46 -13.68 3.89
C GLU A 204 8.22 -12.79 3.91
N TYR A 205 8.16 -11.84 2.97
CA TYR A 205 7.05 -10.91 2.80
C TYR A 205 6.39 -11.08 1.45
N ILE A 206 5.11 -11.47 1.47
CA ILE A 206 4.26 -11.57 0.29
C ILE A 206 3.61 -10.21 0.06
N THR A 207 4.12 -9.42 -0.88
CA THR A 207 3.56 -8.11 -1.24
C THR A 207 2.45 -8.28 -2.26
N GLU A 208 1.21 -8.03 -1.85
CA GLU A 208 0.00 -8.40 -2.59
C GLU A 208 -0.86 -7.18 -2.95
N TRP A 209 -1.34 -7.13 -4.19
CA TRP A 209 -2.36 -6.19 -4.67
C TRP A 209 -3.51 -6.96 -5.33
N ARG A 210 -4.74 -6.65 -4.92
CA ARG A 210 -5.98 -7.20 -5.46
C ARG A 210 -6.84 -6.10 -6.05
N PHE A 211 -7.43 -6.39 -7.21
CA PHE A 211 -8.28 -5.47 -7.95
C PHE A 211 -9.62 -6.15 -8.29
N SER A 212 -10.69 -5.65 -7.71
CA SER A 212 -12.02 -6.27 -7.75
C SER A 212 -12.90 -5.77 -8.89
N SER A 213 -13.88 -6.57 -9.28
CA SER A 213 -14.87 -6.21 -10.31
C SER A 213 -15.76 -5.02 -9.94
N ASP A 214 -15.96 -4.77 -8.64
CA ASP A 214 -16.71 -3.64 -8.11
C ASP A 214 -15.90 -2.32 -8.00
N GLY A 215 -14.60 -2.35 -8.31
CA GLY A 215 -13.71 -1.19 -8.25
C GLY A 215 -12.87 -1.10 -6.98
N THR A 216 -13.04 -2.02 -6.03
CA THR A 216 -12.21 -2.09 -4.81
C THR A 216 -10.76 -2.44 -5.14
N ILE A 217 -9.82 -1.76 -4.48
CA ILE A 217 -8.39 -2.08 -4.52
C ILE A 217 -7.97 -2.50 -3.12
N THR A 218 -7.38 -3.67 -2.93
CA THR A 218 -6.87 -4.12 -1.64
C THR A 218 -5.37 -4.35 -1.74
N SER A 219 -4.60 -3.89 -0.76
CA SER A 219 -3.20 -4.29 -0.60
C SER A 219 -3.00 -5.00 0.71
N ASN A 220 -2.26 -6.11 0.67
CA ASN A 220 -1.82 -6.82 1.85
C ASN A 220 -0.32 -7.08 1.78
N VAL A 221 0.31 -7.18 2.94
CA VAL A 221 1.60 -7.83 3.13
C VAL A 221 1.38 -9.03 4.03
N GLY A 222 1.80 -10.20 3.56
CA GLY A 222 1.85 -11.42 4.35
C GLY A 222 3.23 -11.63 4.92
N ALA A 223 3.40 -11.63 6.25
CA ALA A 223 4.65 -11.99 6.92
C ALA A 223 4.67 -13.51 7.20
N THR A 224 5.72 -14.19 6.77
CA THR A 224 5.94 -15.65 6.90
C THR A 224 7.45 -15.94 6.92
N GLY A 225 7.88 -17.16 6.58
CA GLY A 225 9.28 -17.58 6.64
C GLY A 225 9.57 -18.35 7.92
N SER A 226 10.57 -17.93 8.68
CA SER A 226 10.96 -18.54 9.96
C SER A 226 11.11 -17.46 11.03
N LEU A 227 10.82 -17.82 12.29
CA LEU A 227 11.26 -17.00 13.43
C LEU A 227 12.79 -16.84 13.37
N SER A 228 13.27 -15.70 13.84
CA SER A 228 14.71 -15.43 13.95
C SER A 228 15.35 -16.35 15.00
N PRO A 229 16.22 -17.30 14.61
CA PRO A 229 16.84 -18.25 15.54
C PRO A 229 17.94 -17.61 16.40
N SER A 230 18.35 -16.37 16.10
CA SER A 230 19.29 -15.62 16.95
C SER A 230 18.65 -15.10 18.23
N ASP A 231 17.31 -15.09 18.29
CA ASP A 231 16.54 -14.35 19.31
C ASP A 231 15.70 -15.33 20.13
N TYR A 232 16.25 -16.52 20.39
CA TYR A 232 15.63 -17.63 21.14
C TYR A 232 15.97 -17.57 22.64
N ASP A 233 16.39 -16.42 23.13
CA ASP A 233 16.76 -16.13 24.51
C ASP A 233 15.96 -14.98 25.12
N GLY A 234 14.76 -14.71 24.58
CA GLY A 234 13.90 -13.63 25.02
C GLY A 234 13.54 -13.70 26.51
N ALA A 235 13.59 -12.55 27.16
CA ALA A 235 13.37 -12.46 28.61
C ALA A 235 11.89 -12.59 29.00
N ASP A 236 11.63 -12.82 30.30
CA ASP A 236 10.26 -12.85 30.81
C ASP A 236 9.53 -11.52 30.56
N GLY A 237 8.37 -11.59 29.91
CA GLY A 237 7.59 -10.43 29.48
C GLY A 237 8.03 -9.81 28.13
N GLN A 238 9.07 -10.34 27.49
CA GLN A 238 9.61 -9.86 26.21
C GLN A 238 9.63 -10.96 25.13
N GLY A 239 9.70 -12.24 25.52
CA GLY A 239 9.56 -13.37 24.61
C GLY A 239 8.41 -14.32 24.94
N TRP A 240 8.21 -15.31 24.09
CA TRP A 240 7.30 -16.44 24.33
C TRP A 240 8.04 -17.78 24.23
N PRO A 241 7.80 -18.73 25.15
CA PRO A 241 8.45 -20.03 25.09
C PRO A 241 8.04 -20.80 23.84
N ILE A 242 9.03 -21.36 23.15
CA ILE A 242 8.85 -22.21 21.99
C ILE A 242 9.60 -23.53 22.15
N GLY A 243 9.13 -24.55 21.44
CA GLY A 243 9.73 -25.86 21.42
C GLY A 243 9.56 -26.65 22.73
N LYS A 244 10.30 -27.75 22.85
CA LYS A 244 10.09 -28.72 23.94
C LYS A 244 10.59 -28.20 25.28
N GLY A 245 9.64 -28.05 26.21
CA GLY A 245 9.95 -27.81 27.62
C GLY A 245 10.43 -26.38 27.90
N ALA A 246 10.00 -25.40 27.10
CA ALA A 246 10.28 -23.97 27.30
C ALA A 246 11.77 -23.69 27.54
N ARG A 247 12.63 -24.25 26.67
CA ARG A 247 14.09 -24.05 26.72
C ARG A 247 14.54 -22.86 25.88
N ASP A 248 13.75 -22.53 24.87
CA ASP A 248 13.99 -21.46 23.92
C ASP A 248 12.80 -20.49 24.01
N TYR A 249 13.05 -19.20 23.86
CA TYR A 249 12.07 -18.13 23.96
C TYR A 249 12.22 -17.20 22.77
N ALA A 250 11.25 -17.21 21.86
CA ALA A 250 11.28 -16.30 20.72
C ALA A 250 10.94 -14.88 21.18
N GLU A 251 11.84 -13.94 20.93
CA GLU A 251 11.68 -12.53 21.25
C GLU A 251 10.48 -11.92 20.50
N SER A 252 9.64 -11.18 21.21
CA SER A 252 8.48 -10.50 20.65
C SER A 252 8.93 -9.27 19.88
N HIS A 253 8.19 -8.94 18.82
CA HIS A 253 8.54 -7.82 17.94
C HIS A 253 7.29 -7.30 17.23
N SER A 254 7.39 -6.16 16.57
CA SER A 254 6.27 -5.59 15.80
C SER A 254 6.60 -5.55 14.31
N HIS A 255 5.63 -5.79 13.42
CA HIS A 255 5.73 -5.47 11.99
C HIS A 255 4.86 -4.25 11.70
N ASN A 256 5.50 -3.10 11.43
CA ASN A 256 4.82 -1.87 11.04
C ASN A 256 4.98 -1.67 9.52
N VAL A 257 3.95 -2.02 8.76
CA VAL A 257 3.98 -1.96 7.30
C VAL A 257 3.32 -0.67 6.85
N SER A 258 3.97 0.04 5.94
CA SER A 258 3.43 1.27 5.37
C SER A 258 3.44 1.28 3.85
N TRP A 259 2.44 1.95 3.28
CA TRP A 259 2.25 2.11 1.84
C TRP A 259 2.26 3.58 1.45
N ARG A 260 2.75 3.87 0.24
CA ARG A 260 2.69 5.19 -0.39
C ARG A 260 1.77 5.14 -1.60
N LEU A 261 0.72 5.96 -1.58
CA LEU A 261 -0.33 6.02 -2.60
C LEU A 261 -0.36 7.40 -3.23
N ASN A 262 -0.14 7.46 -4.54
CA ASN A 262 -0.18 8.69 -5.31
C ASN A 262 -1.41 8.71 -6.22
N PHE A 263 -2.49 9.34 -5.77
CA PHE A 263 -3.75 9.39 -6.52
C PHE A 263 -3.61 10.24 -7.79
N GLY A 264 -4.23 9.74 -8.86
CA GLY A 264 -4.35 10.40 -10.16
C GLY A 264 -5.78 10.36 -10.64
N LEU A 265 -6.75 10.57 -9.74
CA LEU A 265 -8.17 10.36 -10.00
C LEU A 265 -8.63 11.17 -11.21
N ASP A 266 -9.26 10.49 -12.17
CA ASP A 266 -9.71 11.06 -13.44
C ASP A 266 -8.59 11.77 -14.22
N GLY A 267 -7.34 11.32 -14.05
CA GLY A 267 -6.16 11.87 -14.72
C GLY A 267 -5.61 13.16 -14.09
N SER A 268 -6.11 13.57 -12.92
CA SER A 268 -5.65 14.76 -12.22
C SER A 268 -4.85 14.40 -10.96
N PRO A 269 -3.67 14.99 -10.73
CA PRO A 269 -2.94 14.85 -9.47
C PRO A 269 -3.58 15.68 -8.34
N LYS A 270 -4.56 16.53 -8.65
CA LYS A 270 -5.14 17.51 -7.72
C LYS A 270 -6.33 16.96 -6.95
N ALA A 271 -6.30 15.68 -6.58
CA ALA A 271 -7.32 15.10 -5.71
C ALA A 271 -7.41 15.90 -4.39
N LYS A 272 -8.59 15.91 -3.77
CA LYS A 272 -8.82 16.51 -2.45
C LYS A 272 -8.98 15.43 -1.40
N VAL A 273 -8.61 15.75 -0.17
CA VAL A 273 -8.78 14.87 0.98
C VAL A 273 -9.97 15.38 1.79
N GLU A 274 -10.85 14.46 2.19
CA GLU A 274 -11.97 14.77 3.07
C GLU A 274 -12.00 13.83 4.25
N GLN A 275 -12.13 14.40 5.44
CA GLN A 275 -12.33 13.66 6.68
C GLN A 275 -13.82 13.63 7.01
N TYR A 276 -14.28 12.49 7.47
CA TYR A 276 -15.62 12.28 8.00
C TYR A 276 -15.52 11.91 9.46
N ASP A 277 -16.31 12.56 10.30
CA ASP A 277 -16.42 12.30 11.73
C ASP A 277 -17.89 12.11 12.08
N SER A 278 -18.30 10.90 12.46
CA SER A 278 -19.66 10.66 12.96
C SER A 278 -19.67 10.57 14.48
N GLN A 279 -20.55 11.36 15.11
CA GLN A 279 -20.75 11.37 16.56
C GLN A 279 -22.17 10.90 16.88
N VAL A 280 -22.28 9.95 17.82
CA VAL A 280 -23.55 9.45 18.32
C VAL A 280 -23.91 10.22 19.60
N THR A 281 -25.12 10.77 19.65
CA THR A 281 -25.68 11.38 20.86
C THR A 281 -26.74 10.46 21.48
N PRO A 282 -26.75 10.29 22.81
CA PRO A 282 -27.78 9.52 23.51
C PRO A 282 -29.21 10.00 23.20
N PRO A 283 -30.23 9.14 23.37
CA PRO A 283 -31.63 9.54 23.19
C PRO A 283 -32.02 10.62 24.21
N THR A 284 -32.93 11.51 23.82
CA THR A 284 -33.61 12.44 24.72
C THR A 284 -34.99 11.87 25.09
N GLY A 285 -35.27 11.68 26.38
CA GLY A 285 -36.51 11.04 26.85
C GLY A 285 -36.72 9.65 26.24
N ASN A 286 -37.92 9.40 25.70
CA ASN A 286 -38.27 8.13 25.04
C ASN A 286 -37.78 8.02 23.56
N GLY A 287 -36.91 8.93 23.13
CA GLY A 287 -36.36 8.95 21.77
C GLY A 287 -35.41 7.79 21.46
N LYS A 288 -34.76 7.88 20.29
CA LYS A 288 -33.67 6.98 19.88
C LYS A 288 -32.36 7.76 19.76
N PRO A 289 -31.19 7.10 19.84
CA PRO A 289 -29.91 7.75 19.56
C PRO A 289 -29.91 8.44 18.20
N LYS A 290 -29.16 9.53 18.08
CA LYS A 290 -28.96 10.25 16.81
C LYS A 290 -27.49 10.22 16.44
N THR A 291 -27.19 10.14 15.15
CA THR A 291 -25.83 10.26 14.62
C THR A 291 -25.73 11.49 13.76
N LYS A 292 -24.73 12.34 14.00
CA LYS A 292 -24.40 13.48 13.14
C LYS A 292 -23.01 13.27 12.55
N THR A 293 -22.91 13.39 11.23
CA THR A 293 -21.64 13.30 10.51
C THR A 293 -21.18 14.69 10.09
N THR A 294 -19.94 15.04 10.42
CA THR A 294 -19.26 16.24 9.94
C THR A 294 -18.28 15.84 8.85
N ARG A 295 -18.32 16.57 7.73
CA ARG A 295 -17.37 16.43 6.62
C ARG A 295 -16.45 17.64 6.61
N THR A 296 -15.15 17.39 6.76
CA THR A 296 -14.12 18.43 6.87
C THR A 296 -13.13 18.31 5.70
N PRO A 297 -12.99 19.33 4.85
CA PRO A 297 -11.90 19.37 3.87
C PRO A 297 -10.54 19.40 4.57
N VAL A 298 -9.65 18.48 4.20
CA VAL A 298 -8.27 18.47 4.67
C VAL A 298 -7.42 19.21 3.63
N THR A 299 -7.13 20.48 3.92
CA THR A 299 -6.46 21.41 2.98
C THR A 299 -4.96 21.55 3.23
N LYS A 300 -4.49 21.09 4.40
CA LYS A 300 -3.09 21.03 4.79
C LYS A 300 -2.71 19.62 5.14
N GLU A 301 -1.42 19.34 5.12
CA GLU A 301 -0.87 18.07 5.56
C GLU A 301 -1.39 17.69 6.94
N LEU A 302 -1.66 16.40 7.13
CA LEU A 302 -2.37 15.90 8.30
C LEU A 302 -1.88 14.51 8.67
N ILE A 303 -1.74 14.29 9.97
CA ILE A 303 -1.55 12.99 10.61
C ILE A 303 -2.91 12.58 11.20
N GLY A 304 -3.36 11.35 10.96
CA GLY A 304 -4.70 10.90 11.33
C GLY A 304 -4.77 9.45 11.83
N ASP A 305 -5.70 9.22 12.75
CA ASP A 305 -6.04 7.91 13.30
C ASP A 305 -7.51 7.56 13.05
N VAL A 306 -7.77 6.33 12.60
CA VAL A 306 -9.11 5.77 12.54
C VAL A 306 -9.58 5.56 13.98
N LYS A 307 -10.40 6.50 14.47
CA LYS A 307 -10.95 6.47 15.83
C LYS A 307 -12.46 6.70 15.81
N GLY A 308 -13.19 5.84 16.51
CA GLY A 308 -14.66 5.87 16.50
C GLY A 308 -15.19 5.61 15.09
N MET A 309 -15.97 6.54 14.56
CA MET A 309 -16.52 6.48 13.19
C MET A 309 -15.81 7.46 12.24
N ARG A 310 -14.51 7.72 12.47
CA ARG A 310 -13.68 8.58 11.62
C ARG A 310 -13.11 7.82 10.42
N TRP A 311 -13.17 8.43 9.24
CA TRP A 311 -12.55 7.91 8.02
C TRP A 311 -12.21 9.03 7.03
N TRP A 312 -11.48 8.69 5.97
CA TRP A 312 -11.07 9.65 4.92
C TRP A 312 -11.35 9.13 3.53
N ARG A 313 -11.51 10.06 2.59
CA ARG A 313 -11.50 9.75 1.16
C ARG A 313 -10.69 10.73 0.33
N MET A 314 -10.22 10.21 -0.79
CA MET A 314 -9.61 10.97 -1.89
C MET A 314 -10.67 11.28 -2.93
N VAL A 315 -10.88 12.55 -3.23
CA VAL A 315 -11.97 13.06 -4.07
C VAL A 315 -11.41 13.69 -5.33
N SER A 316 -11.94 13.27 -6.47
CA SER A 316 -11.60 13.84 -7.77
C SER A 316 -12.02 15.30 -7.87
N THR A 317 -11.16 16.09 -8.51
CA THR A 317 -11.47 17.47 -8.94
C THR A 317 -11.76 17.57 -10.42
N ALA A 318 -11.64 16.46 -11.17
CA ALA A 318 -11.69 16.44 -12.62
C ALA A 318 -12.87 15.64 -13.18
N GLY A 319 -13.38 14.65 -12.44
CA GLY A 319 -14.44 13.76 -12.91
C GLY A 319 -15.55 13.54 -11.89
N LYS A 320 -16.72 13.24 -12.44
CA LYS A 320 -17.96 12.92 -11.73
C LYS A 320 -18.58 11.66 -12.33
N ASN A 321 -19.36 10.93 -11.54
CA ASN A 321 -20.22 9.87 -12.06
C ASN A 321 -21.41 10.45 -12.85
N LYS A 322 -22.27 9.57 -13.37
CA LYS A 322 -23.44 9.95 -14.19
C LYS A 322 -24.50 10.74 -13.40
N ASP A 323 -24.47 10.71 -12.07
CA ASP A 323 -25.36 11.48 -11.19
C ASP A 323 -24.76 12.84 -10.78
N GLY A 324 -23.57 13.17 -11.29
CA GLY A 324 -22.90 14.44 -11.00
C GLY A 324 -22.18 14.48 -9.65
N HIS A 325 -22.03 13.35 -8.97
CA HIS A 325 -21.23 13.23 -7.75
C HIS A 325 -19.74 13.11 -8.10
N PRO A 326 -18.82 13.83 -7.41
CA PRO A 326 -17.39 13.68 -7.62
C PRO A 326 -16.93 12.25 -7.33
N ARG A 327 -16.20 11.64 -8.27
CA ARG A 327 -15.64 10.30 -8.06
C ARG A 327 -14.64 10.32 -6.91
N SER A 328 -14.64 9.29 -6.07
CA SER A 328 -13.75 9.24 -4.92
C SER A 328 -13.42 7.81 -4.50
N TYR A 329 -12.41 7.67 -3.65
CA TYR A 329 -12.05 6.42 -3.00
C TYR A 329 -11.88 6.66 -1.50
N GLU A 330 -12.60 5.88 -0.69
CA GLU A 330 -12.43 5.80 0.75
C GLU A 330 -11.21 4.95 1.10
N ILE A 331 -10.47 5.39 2.11
CA ILE A 331 -9.38 4.63 2.71
C ILE A 331 -9.99 3.80 3.84
N VAL A 332 -9.89 2.48 3.74
CA VAL A 332 -10.39 1.51 4.73
C VAL A 332 -9.20 0.74 5.30
N PRO A 333 -8.54 1.26 6.36
CA PRO A 333 -7.46 0.54 7.03
C PRO A 333 -7.95 -0.79 7.60
N GLY A 334 -7.10 -1.81 7.53
CA GLY A 334 -7.33 -3.06 8.25
C GLY A 334 -7.12 -2.89 9.76
N HIS A 335 -7.20 -4.02 10.47
CA HIS A 335 -6.84 -4.04 11.89
C HIS A 335 -5.36 -3.68 12.08
N SER A 336 -5.08 -2.76 13.00
CA SER A 336 -3.75 -2.23 13.26
C SER A 336 -3.45 -2.25 14.76
N VAL A 337 -2.36 -2.92 15.13
CA VAL A 337 -1.77 -2.88 16.48
C VAL A 337 -0.53 -1.98 16.40
N LYS A 338 -0.70 -0.72 16.75
CA LYS A 338 0.34 0.31 16.58
C LYS A 338 1.47 0.10 17.59
N HIS A 339 2.71 0.18 17.13
CA HIS A 339 3.89 0.25 17.99
C HIS A 339 4.27 1.74 18.23
N PRO A 340 4.09 2.27 19.47
CA PRO A 340 4.23 3.70 19.73
C PRO A 340 5.68 4.23 19.85
N GLY A 341 6.70 3.37 19.69
CA GLY A 341 8.12 3.68 19.93
C GLY A 341 8.77 4.68 18.96
N ARG A 342 8.14 4.93 17.81
CA ARG A 342 8.61 5.88 16.79
C ARG A 342 7.43 6.66 16.22
N ASN A 343 7.49 7.99 16.23
CA ASN A 343 6.36 8.83 15.78
C ASN A 343 5.84 8.53 14.35
N TYR A 344 6.70 8.05 13.46
CA TYR A 344 6.32 7.66 12.09
C TYR A 344 5.52 6.35 12.02
N SER A 345 5.46 5.54 13.09
CA SER A 345 4.63 4.33 13.19
C SER A 345 3.39 4.51 14.07
N ASN A 346 3.20 5.70 14.67
CA ASN A 346 2.19 5.93 15.70
C ASN A 346 0.78 6.18 15.16
N HIS A 347 0.62 6.39 13.85
CA HIS A 347 -0.66 6.78 13.26
C HIS A 347 -1.06 5.91 12.06
N ASP A 348 -2.36 5.86 11.77
CA ASP A 348 -2.91 5.02 10.69
C ASP A 348 -2.69 5.63 9.31
N VAL A 349 -2.82 6.96 9.20
CA VAL A 349 -2.70 7.67 7.93
C VAL A 349 -1.89 8.96 8.07
N TYR A 350 -1.18 9.29 7.00
CA TYR A 350 -0.53 10.57 6.80
C TYR A 350 -0.91 11.12 5.42
N PHE A 351 -1.16 12.41 5.32
CA PHE A 351 -1.33 13.12 4.05
C PHE A 351 -0.22 14.15 3.92
N THR A 352 0.67 13.97 2.95
CA THR A 352 1.73 14.94 2.64
C THR A 352 1.47 15.60 1.28
N GLU A 353 2.02 16.79 1.07
CA GLU A 353 2.08 17.36 -0.27
C GLU A 353 3.16 16.63 -1.09
N TYR A 354 2.87 16.33 -2.35
CA TYR A 354 3.82 15.60 -3.20
C TYR A 354 5.17 16.30 -3.28
N LYS A 355 6.21 15.63 -2.78
CA LYS A 355 7.61 15.91 -3.10
C LYS A 355 8.25 14.66 -3.70
N LYS A 356 8.99 14.85 -4.80
CA LYS A 356 9.64 13.74 -5.54
C LYS A 356 10.63 12.94 -4.67
N CYS A 357 11.23 13.57 -3.67
CA CYS A 357 12.21 12.96 -2.78
C CYS A 357 11.61 12.19 -1.60
N GLU A 358 10.34 12.44 -1.26
CA GLU A 358 9.63 11.80 -0.14
C GLU A 358 9.12 10.43 -0.58
N LYS A 359 9.88 9.39 -0.22
CA LYS A 359 9.73 8.06 -0.79
C LYS A 359 9.38 7.02 0.27
N TYR A 360 10.09 6.98 1.39
CA TYR A 360 9.96 5.94 2.41
C TYR A 360 9.49 6.55 3.74
N THR A 361 8.59 5.87 4.44
CA THR A 361 7.93 6.39 5.66
C THR A 361 8.93 6.70 6.79
N SER A 362 10.04 5.97 6.84
CA SER A 362 11.21 6.20 7.68
C SER A 362 12.48 5.89 6.88
N ASP A 363 13.64 6.32 7.40
CA ASP A 363 14.95 6.12 6.77
C ASP A 363 14.99 6.44 5.28
N ASN A 364 14.38 7.56 4.92
CA ASN A 364 14.25 7.95 3.53
C ASN A 364 15.62 8.10 2.85
N LEU A 365 15.88 7.24 1.87
CA LEU A 365 17.18 7.16 1.18
C LEU A 365 17.57 8.42 0.39
N SER A 366 16.64 9.36 0.17
CA SER A 366 16.96 10.60 -0.54
C SER A 366 17.76 11.55 0.36
N GLU A 367 19.01 11.88 -0.04
CA GLU A 367 19.89 12.79 0.70
C GLU A 367 19.35 14.22 0.78
N ASN A 368 18.72 14.71 -0.29
CA ASN A 368 18.29 16.11 -0.40
C ASN A 368 16.81 16.36 -0.04
N CYS A 369 16.23 15.55 0.85
CA CYS A 369 14.80 15.65 1.20
C CYS A 369 14.52 16.31 2.56
N GLY A 370 15.55 16.86 3.22
CA GLY A 370 15.41 17.33 4.59
C GLY A 370 15.17 16.16 5.55
N PRO A 371 14.12 16.18 6.39
CA PRO A 371 13.81 15.09 7.31
C PRO A 371 13.69 13.73 6.63
N LYS A 372 13.87 12.67 7.41
CA LYS A 372 13.97 11.28 6.91
C LYS A 372 12.73 10.43 7.15
N SER A 373 11.66 11.00 7.69
CA SER A 373 10.43 10.27 8.05
C SER A 373 9.16 11.10 7.84
N VAL A 374 8.05 10.40 7.62
CA VAL A 374 6.75 10.99 7.26
C VAL A 374 6.19 11.90 8.36
N ASP A 375 6.42 11.59 9.64
CA ASP A 375 5.95 12.39 10.77
C ASP A 375 6.57 13.79 10.79
N LYS A 376 7.75 13.94 10.17
CA LYS A 376 8.45 15.22 10.04
C LYS A 376 8.14 15.95 8.74
N TRP A 377 7.62 15.26 7.74
CA TRP A 377 7.19 15.89 6.49
C TRP A 377 5.83 16.55 6.61
N VAL A 378 4.97 16.05 7.50
CA VAL A 378 3.71 16.71 7.84
C VAL A 378 4.00 17.97 8.67
N ASP A 379 4.32 19.06 7.98
CA ASP A 379 4.71 20.34 8.57
C ASP A 379 3.62 21.42 8.42
N GLY A 380 2.49 21.05 7.81
CA GLY A 380 1.34 21.92 7.60
C GLY A 380 1.33 22.60 6.23
N GLN A 381 2.11 22.09 5.27
CA GLN A 381 2.04 22.52 3.88
C GLN A 381 0.61 22.38 3.31
N THR A 382 0.25 23.22 2.34
CA THR A 382 -1.05 23.12 1.66
C THR A 382 -1.07 21.96 0.66
N LEU A 383 -2.12 21.13 0.71
CA LEU A 383 -2.32 19.99 -0.19
C LEU A 383 -2.90 20.43 -1.55
N LYS A 384 -2.01 20.50 -2.55
CA LYS A 384 -2.34 20.71 -3.97
C LYS A 384 -2.26 19.43 -4.78
N HIS A 385 -1.32 18.55 -4.42
CA HIS A 385 -1.14 17.20 -4.93
C HIS A 385 -0.88 16.26 -3.74
N PRO A 386 -1.94 15.85 -3.03
CA PRO A 386 -1.78 15.02 -1.83
C PRO A 386 -1.24 13.62 -2.17
N VAL A 387 -0.29 13.16 -1.35
CA VAL A 387 0.15 11.77 -1.25
C VAL A 387 -0.43 11.19 0.02
N THR A 388 -1.01 9.99 -0.09
CA THR A 388 -1.56 9.26 1.05
C THR A 388 -0.57 8.20 1.49
N TRP A 389 -0.29 8.16 2.79
CA TRP A 389 0.47 7.11 3.42
C TRP A 389 -0.47 6.36 4.36
N VAL A 390 -0.49 5.03 4.26
CA VAL A 390 -1.27 4.16 5.16
C VAL A 390 -0.27 3.32 5.94
N ASN A 391 -0.48 3.16 7.24
CA ASN A 391 0.36 2.37 8.13
C ASN A 391 -0.50 1.37 8.92
N ILE A 392 -0.07 0.11 8.94
CA ILE A 392 -0.74 -0.98 9.64
C ILE A 392 0.30 -1.71 10.48
N GLY A 393 0.08 -1.75 11.79
CA GLY A 393 0.95 -2.43 12.75
C GLY A 393 0.43 -3.82 13.13
N PHE A 394 1.33 -4.69 13.54
CA PHE A 394 1.06 -6.02 14.09
C PHE A 394 2.10 -6.31 15.15
N HIS A 395 1.68 -6.65 16.35
CA HIS A 395 2.58 -7.08 17.42
C HIS A 395 2.60 -8.60 17.45
N HIS A 396 3.77 -9.18 17.21
CA HIS A 396 3.97 -10.61 17.11
C HIS A 396 4.59 -11.13 18.41
N ILE A 397 3.73 -11.68 19.26
CA ILE A 397 4.14 -12.58 20.34
C ILE A 397 4.08 -13.98 19.73
N ALA A 398 5.25 -14.55 19.45
CA ALA A 398 5.36 -15.81 18.74
C ALA A 398 4.65 -16.95 19.49
N ARG A 399 4.14 -17.92 18.74
CA ARG A 399 3.57 -19.17 19.29
C ARG A 399 4.33 -20.38 18.77
N ASP A 400 4.12 -21.53 19.39
CA ASP A 400 4.74 -22.79 18.92
C ASP A 400 4.41 -23.09 17.45
N GLU A 401 3.20 -22.74 16.98
CA GLU A 401 2.79 -22.92 15.59
C GLU A 401 3.51 -21.99 14.61
N ASP A 402 4.16 -20.93 15.09
CA ASP A 402 4.89 -19.96 14.25
C ASP A 402 6.34 -20.40 13.99
N GLN A 403 6.78 -21.53 14.56
CA GLN A 403 8.04 -22.17 14.19
C GLN A 403 8.07 -22.56 12.70
N GLN A 404 9.26 -22.85 12.18
CA GLN A 404 9.46 -23.05 10.74
C GLN A 404 8.67 -24.26 10.17
N PRO A 405 7.86 -24.07 9.11
CA PRO A 405 7.52 -22.80 8.44
C PRO A 405 6.41 -22.02 9.18
N MET A 406 6.64 -20.71 9.36
CA MET A 406 5.69 -19.82 10.02
C MET A 406 4.43 -19.61 9.17
N PRO A 407 3.20 -19.78 9.70
CA PRO A 407 1.97 -19.43 9.01
C PRO A 407 1.94 -17.95 8.60
N VAL A 408 1.26 -17.64 7.50
CA VAL A 408 1.22 -16.26 7.00
C VAL A 408 0.32 -15.38 7.87
N HIS A 409 0.89 -14.30 8.40
CA HIS A 409 0.15 -13.22 9.06
C HIS A 409 -0.10 -12.07 8.08
N TRP A 410 -1.35 -11.69 7.87
CA TRP A 410 -1.73 -10.68 6.87
C TRP A 410 -2.02 -9.32 7.51
N GLN A 411 -1.40 -8.28 6.97
CA GLN A 411 -1.67 -6.88 7.29
C GLN A 411 -2.01 -6.11 6.01
N GLY A 412 -2.97 -5.19 6.05
CA GLY A 412 -3.37 -4.51 4.83
C GLY A 412 -4.49 -3.50 5.00
N PHE A 413 -4.94 -2.97 3.88
CA PHE A 413 -6.04 -2.01 3.79
C PHE A 413 -6.74 -2.14 2.43
N SER A 414 -7.91 -1.51 2.32
CA SER A 414 -8.62 -1.38 1.05
C SER A 414 -8.90 0.08 0.69
N LEU A 415 -8.99 0.33 -0.61
CA LEU A 415 -9.56 1.55 -1.19
C LEU A 415 -10.93 1.18 -1.75
N ALA A 416 -11.99 1.65 -1.09
CA ALA A 416 -13.36 1.39 -1.50
C ALA A 416 -13.85 2.50 -2.43
N PRO A 417 -14.40 2.19 -3.62
CA PRO A 417 -14.94 3.20 -4.51
C PRO A 417 -16.14 3.90 -3.86
N ARG A 418 -16.14 5.23 -3.92
CA ARG A 418 -17.23 6.10 -3.44
C ARG A 418 -17.63 7.03 -4.58
N ASP A 419 -18.84 6.86 -5.10
CA ASP A 419 -19.34 7.65 -6.24
C ASP A 419 -18.50 7.52 -7.53
N VAL A 420 -17.74 6.42 -7.71
CA VAL A 420 -16.98 6.18 -8.96
C VAL A 420 -17.93 5.95 -10.14
N THR A 421 -18.98 5.16 -9.90
CA THR A 421 -20.13 4.93 -10.77
C THR A 421 -21.39 5.46 -10.09
N ALA A 422 -22.47 5.64 -10.86
CA ALA A 422 -23.78 6.10 -10.35
C ALA A 422 -24.46 5.03 -9.48
N MET A 423 -24.41 3.79 -9.96
CA MET A 423 -24.86 2.61 -9.23
C MET A 423 -23.70 1.62 -9.07
N ASN A 424 -23.94 0.53 -8.33
CA ASN A 424 -23.06 -0.63 -8.36
C ASN A 424 -22.73 -0.99 -9.83
N PRO A 425 -21.44 -1.05 -10.21
CA PRO A 425 -21.03 -1.36 -11.59
C PRO A 425 -21.48 -2.74 -12.08
N LEU A 426 -21.85 -3.62 -11.15
CA LEU A 426 -22.33 -4.98 -11.40
C LEU A 426 -23.86 -5.09 -11.35
N THR A 427 -24.59 -3.97 -11.23
CA THR A 427 -26.06 -3.96 -11.24
C THR A 427 -26.61 -4.68 -12.48
N PRO A 428 -27.47 -5.70 -12.32
CA PRO A 428 -28.18 -6.34 -13.42
C PRO A 428 -29.03 -5.36 -14.22
N ALA A 429 -29.26 -5.67 -15.50
CA ALA A 429 -30.08 -4.82 -16.38
C ALA A 429 -31.49 -4.56 -15.81
N ASP A 430 -32.09 -5.57 -15.19
CA ASP A 430 -33.43 -5.50 -14.58
C ASP A 430 -33.52 -4.52 -13.40
N LEU A 431 -32.40 -4.04 -12.88
CA LEU A 431 -32.32 -3.09 -11.77
C LEU A 431 -31.69 -1.75 -12.18
N ALA A 432 -31.50 -1.51 -13.47
CA ALA A 432 -30.80 -0.32 -13.96
C ALA A 432 -31.56 0.99 -13.71
N ASP A 433 -32.87 0.94 -13.52
CA ASP A 433 -33.78 2.06 -13.26
C ASP A 433 -33.93 2.42 -11.78
N GLN A 434 -33.34 1.63 -10.88
CA GLN A 434 -33.38 1.82 -9.41
C GLN A 434 -32.55 3.01 -8.93
N ASN A 435 -31.74 3.62 -9.80
CA ASN A 435 -30.76 4.65 -9.46
C ASN A 435 -31.39 5.85 -8.69
N GLY A 436 -31.33 5.82 -7.36
CA GLY A 436 -31.95 6.83 -6.50
C GLY A 436 -33.49 6.87 -6.56
N ASN A 437 -34.13 5.92 -7.25
CA ASN A 437 -35.58 5.88 -7.42
C ASN A 437 -36.21 5.00 -6.34
N THR A 438 -37.02 5.60 -5.46
CA THR A 438 -37.68 4.92 -4.34
C THR A 438 -39.16 4.61 -4.60
N GLN A 439 -39.70 4.97 -5.76
CA GLN A 439 -41.16 5.04 -6.02
C GLN A 439 -41.60 4.27 -7.30
N GLY A 440 -40.85 3.25 -7.73
CA GLY A 440 -41.26 2.47 -8.90
C GLY A 440 -40.20 1.55 -9.51
N GLY A 441 -39.09 1.34 -8.83
CA GLY A 441 -38.13 0.34 -9.25
C GLY A 441 -38.66 -1.06 -8.90
N SER A 442 -38.94 -1.84 -9.96
CA SER A 442 -39.38 -3.25 -10.03
C SER A 442 -39.56 -4.09 -8.77
#